data_AF-A0A496P451-F1
#
_entry.id   AF-A0A496P451-F1
#
_cell.length_a   1.000
_cell.length_b   1.000
_cell.length_c   1.000
_cell.angle_alpha   90.00
_cell.angle_beta   90.00
_cell.angle_gamma   90.00
#
_symmetry.space_group_name_H-M   'P 1'
#
loop_
_entity.id
_entity.type
_entity.pdbx_description
1 polymer ?
#
loop_
_entity_poly.entity_id
_entity_poly.type
_entity_poly.pdbx_seq_one_letter_code
_entity_poly.pdbx_strand_id
1 'polypeptide(L)'
;MYTHEAILLLGSNIGNTEENLLTAIAQLEKRGGKIIKKSKIQKTLPVEFDSSSVFHNMALVYETSLSPVRLLESIKEIEKEMGREEDSAALGGYQDRIIDIDIVSYDGITFYSKRLELPHYKHLHCREFSKELLEDLQQ
;
A
#
# COMPACT_ATOMS: atom_id res chain seq x y z
N MET A 1 1.18 -25.84 3.72
CA MET A 1 1.50 -24.53 4.35
C MET A 1 0.28 -23.67 4.17
N TYR A 2 -0.20 -23.00 5.22
CA TYR A 2 -1.34 -22.09 5.10
C TYR A 2 -0.83 -20.77 4.55
N THR A 3 -1.41 -20.36 3.43
CA THR A 3 -1.22 -19.02 2.87
C THR A 3 -2.37 -18.14 3.31
N HIS A 4 -2.10 -16.86 3.49
CA HIS A 4 -3.05 -15.83 3.84
C HIS A 4 -3.16 -14.84 2.70
N GLU A 5 -4.37 -14.41 2.42
CA GLU A 5 -4.63 -13.40 1.39
C GLU A 5 -4.69 -12.01 2.03
N ALA A 6 -3.84 -11.10 1.58
CA ALA A 6 -3.82 -9.71 2.00
C ALA A 6 -4.16 -8.79 0.83
N ILE A 7 -5.05 -7.84 1.05
CA ILE A 7 -5.32 -6.77 0.10
C ILE A 7 -4.45 -5.59 0.49
N LEU A 8 -3.49 -5.26 -0.37
CA LEU A 8 -2.58 -4.12 -0.20
C LEU A 8 -2.99 -3.00 -1.14
N LEU A 9 -2.88 -1.77 -0.67
CA LEU A 9 -3.04 -0.57 -1.47
C LEU A 9 -1.71 0.16 -1.54
N LEU A 10 -1.21 0.35 -2.75
CA LEU A 10 0.03 1.06 -3.01
C LEU A 10 -0.31 2.45 -3.54
N GLY A 11 0.41 3.46 -3.06
CA GLY A 11 0.33 4.85 -3.50
C GLY A 11 1.72 5.43 -3.74
N SER A 12 1.91 6.16 -4.84
CA SER A 12 3.19 6.81 -5.16
C SER A 12 2.95 8.18 -5.79
N ASN A 13 3.70 9.21 -5.39
CA ASN A 13 3.59 10.57 -5.93
C ASN A 13 4.92 11.27 -6.26
N ILE A 14 6.07 10.74 -5.85
CA ILE A 14 7.39 11.27 -6.24
C ILE A 14 7.96 10.51 -7.43
N GLY A 15 8.46 11.25 -8.42
CA GLY A 15 9.33 10.73 -9.47
C GLY A 15 8.62 9.79 -10.45
N ASN A 16 9.25 8.67 -10.77
CA ASN A 16 8.68 7.66 -11.67
C ASN A 16 7.73 6.73 -10.90
N THR A 17 6.53 7.23 -10.61
CA THR A 17 5.51 6.54 -9.82
C THR A 17 5.16 5.14 -10.33
N GLU A 18 5.09 4.94 -11.65
CA GLU A 18 4.84 3.62 -12.25
C GLU A 18 6.01 2.64 -11.99
N GLU A 19 7.27 3.09 -12.10
CA GLU A 19 8.44 2.28 -11.77
C GLU A 19 8.51 1.99 -10.27
N ASN A 20 8.12 2.94 -9.42
CA ASN A 20 8.04 2.74 -7.97
C ASN A 20 7.03 1.63 -7.64
N LEU A 21 5.84 1.65 -8.23
CA LEU A 21 4.85 0.59 -8.03
C LEU A 21 5.38 -0.78 -8.48
N LEU A 22 5.99 -0.86 -9.66
CA LEU A 22 6.58 -2.10 -10.17
C LEU A 22 7.71 -2.62 -9.29
N THR A 23 8.56 -1.73 -8.78
CA THR A 23 9.66 -2.10 -7.90
C THR A 23 9.13 -2.58 -6.55
N ALA A 24 8.06 -1.97 -6.02
CA ALA A 24 7.44 -2.39 -4.77
C ALA A 24 6.84 -3.79 -4.89
N ILE A 25 6.17 -4.06 -6.00
CA ILE A 25 5.65 -5.39 -6.35
C ILE A 25 6.80 -6.41 -6.41
N ALA A 26 7.90 -6.10 -7.11
CA ALA A 26 9.05 -6.99 -7.20
C ALA A 26 9.69 -7.27 -5.83
N GLN A 27 9.75 -6.28 -4.95
CA GLN A 27 10.27 -6.44 -3.58
C GLN A 27 9.33 -7.30 -2.72
N LEU A 28 8.01 -7.13 -2.85
CA LEU A 28 7.01 -7.98 -2.19
C LEU A 28 7.14 -9.45 -2.62
N GLU A 29 7.36 -9.71 -3.92
CA GLU A 29 7.57 -11.06 -4.44
C GLU A 29 8.89 -11.67 -3.93
N LYS A 30 9.97 -10.88 -3.86
CA LYS A 30 11.26 -11.34 -3.28
C LYS A 30 11.16 -11.74 -1.81
N ARG A 31 10.23 -11.14 -1.05
CA ARG A 31 10.00 -11.48 0.36
C ARG A 31 9.18 -12.76 0.56
N GLY A 32 8.92 -13.50 -0.52
CA GLY A 32 8.35 -14.85 -0.46
C GLY A 32 6.82 -14.87 -0.42
N GLY A 33 6.16 -13.76 -0.75
CA GLY A 33 4.75 -13.77 -1.08
C GLY A 33 4.53 -13.69 -2.59
N LYS A 34 3.28 -13.86 -3.01
CA LYS A 34 2.88 -13.97 -4.40
C LYS A 34 1.77 -12.99 -4.68
N ILE A 35 1.88 -12.27 -5.79
CA ILE A 35 0.83 -11.36 -6.24
C ILE A 35 -0.18 -12.19 -7.03
N ILE A 36 -1.39 -12.34 -6.47
CA ILE A 36 -2.48 -13.10 -7.09
C ILE A 36 -3.19 -12.25 -8.12
N LYS A 37 -3.42 -10.98 -7.78
CA LYS A 37 -4.15 -10.03 -8.63
C LYS A 37 -3.64 -8.61 -8.39
N LYS A 38 -3.75 -7.79 -9.42
CA LYS A 38 -3.46 -6.35 -9.37
C LYS A 38 -4.57 -5.60 -10.07
N SER A 39 -4.98 -4.48 -9.51
CA SER A 39 -5.90 -3.54 -10.14
C SER A 39 -5.18 -2.78 -11.25
N LYS A 40 -5.92 -2.00 -12.02
CA LYS A 40 -5.33 -0.94 -12.84
C LYS A 40 -4.71 0.14 -11.95
N ILE A 41 -3.69 0.81 -12.48
CA ILE A 41 -3.10 2.00 -11.84
C ILE A 41 -4.11 3.13 -12.04
N GLN A 42 -4.66 3.66 -10.95
CA GLN A 42 -5.45 4.87 -10.97
C GLN A 42 -4.56 6.09 -10.71
N LYS A 43 -4.76 7.12 -11.52
CA LYS A 43 -4.12 8.42 -11.37
C LYS A 43 -5.09 9.35 -10.65
N THR A 44 -4.83 9.65 -9.39
CA THR A 44 -5.68 10.47 -8.54
C THR A 44 -4.98 11.79 -8.23
N LEU A 45 -5.71 12.89 -8.25
CA LEU A 45 -5.20 14.18 -7.75
C LEU A 45 -5.18 14.15 -6.21
N PRO A 46 -4.25 14.85 -5.55
CA PRO A 46 -4.24 14.97 -4.10
C PRO A 46 -5.54 15.62 -3.64
N VAL A 47 -6.25 14.94 -2.73
CA VAL A 47 -7.52 15.45 -2.19
C VAL A 47 -7.30 16.55 -1.15
N GLU A 48 -6.10 16.61 -0.55
CA GLU A 48 -5.82 17.44 0.63
C GLU A 48 -4.90 18.66 0.37
N PHE A 49 -4.30 18.83 -0.82
CA PHE A 49 -3.42 19.98 -1.13
C PHE A 49 -3.47 20.40 -2.60
N ASP A 50 -3.24 21.70 -2.86
CA ASP A 50 -3.05 22.33 -4.19
C ASP A 50 -1.67 22.00 -4.79
N SER A 51 -1.29 20.72 -4.77
CA SER A 51 -0.07 20.24 -5.41
C SER A 51 -0.45 19.54 -6.71
N SER A 52 0.14 19.95 -7.84
CA SER A 52 -0.09 19.34 -9.15
C SER A 52 0.49 17.91 -9.30
N SER A 53 0.92 17.27 -8.21
CA SER A 53 1.51 15.93 -8.20
C SER A 53 0.44 14.86 -8.31
N VAL A 54 0.39 14.17 -9.43
CA VAL A 54 -0.54 13.06 -9.67
C VAL A 54 -0.12 11.83 -8.85
N PHE A 55 -0.98 11.39 -7.94
CA PHE A 55 -0.79 10.14 -7.20
C PHE A 55 -1.15 8.96 -8.08
N HIS A 56 -0.29 7.95 -8.12
CA HIS A 56 -0.59 6.67 -8.74
C HIS A 56 -0.93 5.68 -7.65
N ASN A 57 -2.19 5.27 -7.61
CA ASN A 57 -2.72 4.33 -6.65
C ASN A 57 -3.03 2.99 -7.34
N MET A 58 -2.73 1.88 -6.67
CA MET A 58 -3.00 0.53 -7.16
C MET A 58 -3.36 -0.37 -5.99
N ALA A 59 -4.41 -1.16 -6.11
CA ALA A 59 -4.69 -2.24 -5.18
C ALA A 59 -4.14 -3.56 -5.71
N LEU A 60 -3.67 -4.42 -4.82
CA LEU A 60 -3.20 -5.74 -5.16
C LEU A 60 -3.58 -6.78 -4.11
N VAL A 61 -3.81 -7.99 -4.59
CA VAL A 61 -4.05 -9.17 -3.76
C VAL A 61 -2.71 -9.89 -3.63
N TYR A 62 -2.18 -9.89 -2.42
CA TYR A 62 -0.91 -10.48 -2.04
C TYR A 62 -1.14 -11.70 -1.16
N GLU A 63 -0.74 -12.86 -1.65
CA GLU A 63 -0.74 -14.09 -0.89
C GLU A 63 0.59 -14.25 -0.16
N THR A 64 0.55 -14.42 1.16
CA THR A 64 1.75 -14.60 1.97
C THR A 64 1.55 -15.61 3.08
N SER A 65 2.60 -16.32 3.46
CA SER A 65 2.60 -17.16 4.67
C SER A 65 2.95 -16.37 5.94
N LEU A 66 3.19 -15.05 5.82
CA LEU A 66 3.56 -14.17 6.92
C LEU A 66 2.32 -13.67 7.66
N SER A 67 2.36 -13.69 8.99
CA SER A 67 1.34 -13.06 9.85
C SER A 67 1.18 -11.56 9.55
N PRO A 68 0.01 -10.93 9.83
CA PRO A 68 -0.26 -9.54 9.45
C PRO A 68 0.76 -8.54 10.05
N VAL A 69 1.27 -8.81 11.26
CA VAL A 69 2.33 -8.00 11.88
C VAL A 69 3.65 -8.12 11.12
N ARG A 70 4.02 -9.33 10.67
CA ARG A 70 5.26 -9.58 9.90
C ARG A 70 5.17 -9.01 8.49
N LEU A 71 3.97 -9.04 7.91
CA LEU A 71 3.68 -8.37 6.65
C LEU A 71 3.88 -6.86 6.78
N LEU A 72 3.34 -6.24 7.83
CA LEU A 72 3.55 -4.82 8.11
C LEU A 72 5.04 -4.48 8.30
N GLU A 73 5.79 -5.29 9.04
CA GLU A 73 7.24 -5.11 9.18
C GLU A 73 7.95 -5.17 7.82
N SER A 74 7.63 -6.19 7.01
CA SER A 74 8.20 -6.34 5.67
C SER A 74 7.87 -5.15 4.76
N ILE A 75 6.64 -4.66 4.80
CA ILE A 75 6.21 -3.48 4.05
C ILE A 75 7.03 -2.26 4.44
N LYS A 76 7.17 -1.98 5.74
CA LYS A 76 7.95 -0.84 6.23
C LYS A 76 9.42 -0.92 5.83
N GLU A 77 9.98 -2.13 5.79
CA GLU A 77 11.33 -2.33 5.29
C GLU A 77 11.43 -2.05 3.78
N ILE A 78 10.46 -2.49 2.97
CA ILE A 78 10.41 -2.18 1.54
C ILE A 78 10.35 -0.67 1.32
N GLU A 79 9.47 0.04 2.03
CA GLU A 79 9.39 1.50 1.94
C GLU A 79 10.76 2.15 2.25
N LYS A 80 11.46 1.67 3.27
CA LYS A 80 12.80 2.12 3.64
C LYS A 80 13.84 1.82 2.55
N GLU A 81 13.84 0.62 1.99
CA GLU A 81 14.75 0.21 0.92
C GLU A 81 14.56 1.05 -0.36
N MET A 82 13.33 1.46 -0.65
CA MET A 82 12.98 2.23 -1.84
C MET A 82 13.29 3.73 -1.72
N GLY A 83 13.94 4.16 -0.63
CA GLY A 83 14.34 5.54 -0.44
C GLY A 83 13.43 6.34 0.47
N ARG A 84 12.67 5.70 1.38
CA ARG A 84 12.15 6.37 2.57
C ARG A 84 13.35 6.68 3.50
N GLU A 85 14.12 7.69 3.12
CA GLU A 85 15.17 8.30 3.92
C GLU A 85 14.51 9.11 5.04
N GLU A 86 14.32 8.42 6.17
CA GLU A 86 14.01 9.01 7.47
C GLU A 86 12.65 9.69 7.62
N ASP A 87 12.20 9.70 8.87
CA ASP A 87 10.88 10.11 9.30
C ASP A 87 10.66 11.58 8.93
N SER A 88 9.62 11.87 8.13
CA SER A 88 9.22 13.23 7.76
C SER A 88 8.90 14.11 8.98
N ALA A 89 8.89 13.56 10.21
CA ALA A 89 8.89 14.32 11.45
C ALA A 89 10.15 15.18 11.65
N ALA A 90 11.30 14.83 11.05
CA ALA A 90 12.54 15.62 11.18
C ALA A 90 12.56 16.89 10.31
N LEU A 91 11.72 16.99 9.27
CA LEU A 91 11.70 18.10 8.30
C LEU A 91 10.40 18.92 8.25
N GLY A 92 9.42 18.64 9.13
CA GLY A 92 8.34 19.59 9.41
C GLY A 92 7.27 19.77 8.33
N GLY A 93 6.85 18.70 7.63
CA GLY A 93 5.71 18.79 6.72
C GLY A 93 5.26 17.47 6.08
N TYR A 94 4.02 17.44 5.60
CA TYR A 94 3.47 16.40 4.72
C TYR A 94 4.19 16.46 3.37
N GLN A 95 5.36 15.84 3.27
CA GLN A 95 6.09 15.76 2.01
C GLN A 95 5.62 14.58 1.16
N ASP A 96 5.76 14.77 -0.15
CA ASP A 96 5.54 13.74 -1.16
C ASP A 96 6.32 12.44 -0.82
N ARG A 97 5.82 11.28 -1.24
CA ARG A 97 6.40 9.96 -0.93
C ARG A 97 6.73 9.18 -2.19
N ILE A 98 7.84 8.44 -2.16
CA ILE A 98 8.24 7.54 -3.26
C ILE A 98 7.26 6.38 -3.37
N ILE A 99 6.94 5.74 -2.26
CA ILE A 99 5.94 4.67 -2.20
C ILE A 99 5.34 4.65 -0.79
N ASP A 100 4.05 4.35 -0.72
CA ASP A 100 3.30 4.13 0.51
C ASP A 100 2.47 2.86 0.29
N ILE A 101 2.53 1.91 1.21
CA ILE A 101 1.87 0.60 1.08
C ILE A 101 1.02 0.36 2.33
N ASP A 102 -0.29 0.41 2.16
CA ASP A 102 -1.27 0.20 3.22
C ASP A 102 -1.89 -1.19 3.12
N ILE A 103 -2.08 -1.85 4.27
CA ILE A 103 -2.82 -3.12 4.35
C ILE A 103 -4.30 -2.77 4.54
N VAL A 104 -5.12 -3.00 3.52
CA VAL A 104 -6.56 -2.71 3.57
C VAL A 104 -7.30 -3.81 4.31
N SER A 105 -7.02 -5.06 3.94
CA SER A 105 -7.66 -6.25 4.50
C SER A 105 -6.65 -7.40 4.53
N TYR A 106 -6.85 -8.33 5.44
CA TYR A 106 -6.03 -9.54 5.57
C TYR A 106 -6.95 -10.68 5.97
N ASP A 107 -7.01 -11.75 5.18
CA ASP A 107 -7.75 -13.00 5.43
C ASP A 107 -9.24 -12.80 5.80
N GLY A 108 -9.81 -11.62 5.49
CA GLY A 108 -11.11 -11.20 6.00
C GLY A 108 -11.20 -11.09 7.54
N ILE A 109 -10.06 -11.12 8.24
CA ILE A 109 -10.00 -11.02 9.70
C ILE A 109 -10.09 -9.57 10.16
N THR A 110 -10.71 -9.39 11.33
CA THR A 110 -10.67 -8.13 12.07
C THR A 110 -9.51 -8.22 13.07
N PHE A 111 -8.47 -7.42 12.87
CA PHE A 111 -7.29 -7.43 13.73
C PHE A 111 -7.06 -6.05 14.33
N TYR A 112 -7.14 -5.95 15.66
CA TYR A 112 -6.86 -4.70 16.37
C TYR A 112 -5.63 -4.88 17.25
N SER A 113 -4.60 -4.08 17.01
CA SER A 113 -3.39 -4.04 17.81
C SER A 113 -2.82 -2.63 17.84
N LYS A 114 -2.00 -2.33 18.85
CA LYS A 114 -1.33 -1.02 18.98
C LYS A 114 -0.48 -0.63 17.76
N ARG A 115 -0.11 -1.60 16.92
CA ARG A 115 0.73 -1.41 15.73
C ARG A 115 -0.02 -1.53 14.40
N LEU A 116 -1.21 -2.14 14.40
CA LEU A 116 -1.93 -2.49 13.18
C LEU A 116 -3.43 -2.61 13.48
N GLU A 117 -4.24 -1.91 12.68
CA GLU A 117 -5.70 -1.99 12.71
C GLU A 117 -6.18 -2.48 11.35
N LEU A 118 -6.88 -3.61 11.34
CA LEU A 118 -7.48 -4.23 10.17
C LEU A 118 -8.95 -4.57 10.43
N PRO A 119 -9.84 -4.36 9.45
CA PRO A 119 -9.57 -3.70 8.18
C PRO A 119 -9.37 -2.19 8.36
N HIS A 120 -8.55 -1.56 7.50
CA HIS A 120 -8.19 -0.15 7.68
C HIS A 120 -9.39 0.77 7.36
N TYR A 121 -10.13 1.18 8.39
CA TYR A 121 -11.44 1.86 8.27
C TYR A 121 -11.38 3.12 7.38
N LYS A 122 -10.26 3.84 7.38
CA LYS A 122 -10.06 5.06 6.57
C LYS A 122 -10.10 4.79 5.05
N HIS A 123 -9.58 3.66 4.58
CA HIS A 123 -9.63 3.29 3.16
C HIS A 123 -11.01 2.81 2.74
N LEU A 124 -11.74 2.16 3.65
CA LEU A 124 -13.08 1.65 3.37
C LEU A 124 -14.16 2.74 3.41
N HIS A 125 -14.05 3.73 4.29
CA HIS A 125 -15.12 4.71 4.49
C HIS A 125 -14.81 6.12 4.00
N CYS A 126 -13.54 6.54 3.95
CA CYS A 126 -13.19 7.95 3.77
C CYS A 126 -12.54 8.28 2.42
N ARG A 127 -12.14 7.27 1.62
CA ARG A 127 -11.38 7.47 0.37
C ARG A 127 -12.09 6.81 -0.81
N GLU A 128 -12.71 7.61 -1.67
CA GLU A 128 -13.44 7.10 -2.86
C GLU A 128 -12.53 6.31 -3.81
N PHE A 129 -11.31 6.79 -4.08
CA PHE A 129 -10.34 6.09 -4.92
C PHE A 129 -9.98 4.68 -4.41
N SER A 130 -10.02 4.47 -3.09
CA SER A 130 -9.75 3.14 -2.51
C SER A 130 -10.90 2.17 -2.79
N LYS A 131 -12.15 2.64 -2.81
CA LYS A 131 -13.31 1.80 -3.15
C LYS A 131 -13.27 1.36 -4.61
N GLU A 132 -13.02 2.29 -5.52
CA GLU A 132 -12.94 1.96 -6.95
C GLU A 132 -11.83 0.92 -7.24
N LEU A 133 -10.66 1.05 -6.59
CA LEU A 133 -9.56 0.09 -6.76
C LEU A 133 -9.91 -1.30 -6.18
N LEU A 134 -10.67 -1.35 -5.09
CA LEU A 134 -11.17 -2.61 -4.53
C LEU A 134 -12.23 -3.25 -5.42
N GLU A 135 -13.12 -2.46 -6.03
CA GLU A 135 -14.09 -2.94 -7.01
C GLU A 135 -13.42 -3.49 -8.28
N ASP A 136 -12.38 -2.82 -8.80
CA ASP A 136 -11.59 -3.29 -9.94
C ASP A 136 -10.88 -4.62 -9.63
N LEU A 137 -10.44 -4.84 -8.38
CA LEU A 137 -9.91 -6.15 -7.95
C LEU A 137 -10.98 -7.25 -7.91
N GLN A 138 -12.26 -6.93 -7.85
CA GLN A 138 -13.35 -7.93 -7.84
C GLN A 138 -13.90 -8.25 -9.23
N GLN A 139 -13.58 -7.45 -10.27
CA GLN A 139 -13.93 -7.72 -11.68
C GLN A 139 -12.96 -8.70 -12.35
#